data_AF-A0A0S4RG58-F1
#
_entry.id   AF-A0A0S4RG58-F1
#
_cell.length_a   1.000
_cell.length_b   1.000
_cell.length_c   1.000
_cell.angle_alpha   90.00
_cell.angle_beta   90.00
_cell.angle_gamma   90.00
#
_symmetry.space_group_name_H-M   'P 1'
#
loop_
_entity.id
_entity.type
_entity.pdbx_description
1 polymer ?
#
loop_
_entity_poly.entity_id
_entity_poly.type
_entity_poly.pdbx_seq_one_letter_code
_entity_poly.pdbx_strand_id
1 'polypeptide(L)'
;MDWLLFITTFWVISLLPGLNMTLALSLGMSVGYKKTLFMIAGATISLGIVAFVCAVSVGAVLAKFPIFFKFLPLYVLFIFCILAIKCFLEANLTLMKKQKM
;
A
#
# COMPACT_ATOMS: atom_id res chain seq x y z
N MET A 1 -10.11 10.85 23.88
CA MET A 1 -9.04 11.84 23.55
C MET A 1 -8.47 11.53 22.16
N ASP A 2 -9.34 11.25 21.19
CA ASP A 2 -8.98 10.39 20.04
C ASP A 2 -8.82 11.18 18.73
N TRP A 3 -9.22 12.45 18.73
CA TRP A 3 -9.18 13.32 17.56
C TRP A 3 -7.74 13.67 17.12
N LEU A 4 -6.83 13.92 18.07
CA LEU A 4 -5.43 14.22 17.79
C LEU A 4 -4.67 13.00 17.23
N LEU A 5 -4.98 11.78 17.70
CA LEU A 5 -4.39 10.56 17.15
C LEU A 5 -4.91 10.29 15.74
N PHE A 6 -6.21 10.53 15.49
CA PHE A 6 -6.80 10.38 14.18
C PHE A 6 -6.20 11.37 13.16
N ILE A 7 -6.08 12.66 13.53
CA ILE A 7 -5.49 13.68 12.66
C ILE A 7 -4.01 13.37 12.39
N THR A 8 -3.25 12.97 13.41
CA THR A 8 -1.81 12.69 13.28
C THR A 8 -1.56 11.46 12.42
N THR A 9 -2.33 10.39 12.60
CA THR A 9 -2.12 9.14 11.84
C THR A 9 -2.49 9.31 10.37
N PHE A 10 -3.62 9.97 10.08
CA PHE A 10 -4.03 10.25 8.70
C PHE A 10 -3.01 11.12 7.97
N TRP A 11 -2.45 12.10 8.67
CA TRP A 11 -1.43 12.99 8.13
C TRP A 11 -0.15 12.22 7.78
N VAL A 12 0.33 11.36 8.67
CA VAL A 12 1.50 10.50 8.42
C VAL A 12 1.23 9.54 7.26
N ILE A 13 0.12 8.81 7.26
CA ILE A 13 -0.21 7.81 6.23
C ILE A 13 -0.34 8.45 4.84
N SER A 14 -0.87 9.67 4.75
CA SER A 14 -0.98 10.39 3.48
C SER A 14 0.36 10.86 2.90
N LEU A 15 1.38 11.06 3.75
CA LEU A 15 2.71 11.48 3.31
C LEU A 15 3.59 10.32 2.84
N LEU A 16 3.26 9.07 3.19
CA LEU A 16 3.98 7.91 2.68
C LEU A 16 3.60 7.67 1.21
N PRO A 17 4.51 7.89 0.23
CA PRO A 17 4.20 7.59 -1.16
C PRO A 17 3.99 6.08 -1.31
N GLY A 18 2.77 5.70 -1.67
CA GLY A 18 2.36 4.30 -1.77
C GLY A 18 2.91 3.58 -3.01
N LEU A 19 3.07 2.26 -2.91
CA LEU A 19 3.56 1.41 -4.01
C LEU A 19 2.75 1.57 -5.30
N ASN A 20 1.42 1.70 -5.18
CA ASN A 20 0.49 1.89 -6.29
C ASN A 20 0.67 3.26 -6.97
N MET A 21 0.97 4.30 -6.18
CA MET A 21 1.16 5.66 -6.66
C MET A 21 2.49 5.81 -7.41
N THR A 22 3.54 5.17 -6.91
CA THR A 22 4.86 5.09 -7.58
C THR A 22 4.78 4.29 -8.89
N LEU A 23 3.98 3.21 -8.91
CA LEU A 23 3.76 2.43 -10.14
C LEU A 23 3.02 3.24 -11.20
N ALA A 24 1.99 4.01 -10.79
CA ALA A 24 1.26 4.90 -11.68
C ALA A 24 2.13 6.02 -12.25
N LEU A 25 3.06 6.57 -11.46
CA LEU A 25 4.02 7.57 -11.90
C LEU A 25 4.99 7.00 -12.96
N SER A 26 5.52 5.79 -12.73
CA SER A 26 6.43 5.12 -13.67
C SER A 26 5.75 4.78 -15.01
N LEU A 27 4.53 4.23 -14.94
CA LEU A 27 3.74 3.92 -16.15
C LEU A 27 3.22 5.18 -16.84
N GLY A 28 2.95 6.25 -16.10
CA GLY A 28 2.58 7.56 -16.64
C GLY A 28 3.66 8.16 -17.54
N MET A 29 4.94 8.01 -17.18
CA MET A 29 6.07 8.47 -17.98
C MET A 29 6.37 7.54 -19.17
N SER A 30 6.01 6.25 -19.12
CA SER A 30 6.35 5.27 -20.17
C SER A 30 5.26 5.04 -21.22
N VAL A 31 3.99 4.99 -20.84
CA VAL A 31 2.86 4.57 -21.71
C VAL A 31 1.97 5.76 -22.13
N GLY A 32 2.15 6.93 -21.49
CA GLY A 32 1.41 8.15 -21.78
C GLY A 32 0.08 8.29 -21.03
N TYR A 33 -0.37 9.54 -20.84
CA TYR A 33 -1.43 9.91 -19.89
C TYR A 33 -2.80 9.24 -20.11
N LYS A 34 -3.16 8.91 -21.37
CA LYS A 34 -4.52 8.46 -21.73
C LYS A 34 -4.88 7.08 -21.17
N LYS A 35 -3.91 6.16 -21.08
CA LYS A 35 -4.14 4.82 -20.52
C LYS A 35 -3.95 4.78 -19.01
N THR A 36 -3.07 5.63 -18.48
CA THR A 36 -2.78 5.72 -17.03
C THR A 36 -3.99 6.23 -16.22
N LEU A 37 -4.83 7.10 -16.80
CA LEU A 37 -6.06 7.56 -16.12
C LEU A 37 -7.03 6.41 -15.79
N PHE A 38 -7.21 5.45 -16.69
CA PHE A 38 -8.08 4.29 -16.46
C PHE A 38 -7.51 3.35 -15.39
N MET A 39 -6.18 3.23 -15.31
CA MET A 39 -5.50 2.46 -14.29
C MET A 39 -5.60 3.10 -12.90
N ILE A 40 -5.43 4.42 -12.82
CA ILE A 40 -5.60 5.18 -11.58
C ILE A 40 -7.05 5.04 -11.08
N ALA A 41 -8.04 5.21 -11.97
CA ALA A 41 -9.45 5.06 -11.62
C ALA A 41 -9.75 3.66 -11.05
N GLY A 42 -9.26 2.59 -11.69
CA GLY A 42 -9.44 1.22 -11.20
C GLY A 42 -8.80 0.97 -9.83
N ALA A 43 -7.62 1.55 -9.60
CA ALA A 43 -6.93 1.48 -8.32
C ALA A 43 -7.69 2.21 -7.19
N THR A 44 -8.29 3.36 -7.46
CA THR A 44 -9.07 4.10 -6.46
C THR A 44 -10.39 3.38 -6.14
N ILE A 45 -11.04 2.81 -7.15
CA ILE A 45 -12.30 2.08 -6.99
C ILE A 45 -12.11 0.85 -6.09
N SER A 46 -11.02 0.09 -6.28
CA SER A 46 -10.76 -1.08 -5.44
C SER A 46 -10.49 -0.71 -3.98
N LEU A 47 -9.72 0.35 -3.71
CA LEU A 47 -9.51 0.86 -2.35
C LEU A 47 -10.82 1.32 -1.69
N GLY A 48 -11.72 1.98 -2.45
CA GLY A 48 -13.04 2.35 -1.95
C GLY A 48 -13.88 1.15 -1.53
N ILE A 49 -13.87 0.07 -2.33
CA ILE A 49 -14.58 -1.17 -2.02
C ILE A 49 -13.99 -1.86 -0.79
N VAL A 50 -12.66 -1.98 -0.70
CA VAL A 50 -11.98 -2.59 0.45
C VAL A 50 -12.28 -1.81 1.73
N ALA A 51 -12.27 -0.47 1.68
CA ALA A 51 -12.62 0.38 2.83
C ALA A 51 -14.07 0.12 3.30
N PHE A 52 -15.01 -0.02 2.37
CA PHE A 52 -16.40 -0.33 2.67
C PHE A 52 -16.56 -1.71 3.32
N VAL A 53 -15.88 -2.73 2.77
CA VAL A 53 -15.89 -4.09 3.32
C VAL A 53 -15.28 -4.13 4.71
N CYS A 54 -14.16 -3.44 4.95
CA CYS A 54 -13.54 -3.36 6.27
C CYS A 54 -14.44 -2.66 7.29
N ALA A 55 -15.10 -1.56 6.92
CA ALA A 55 -16.01 -0.83 7.80
C ALA A 55 -17.15 -1.71 8.33
N VAL A 56 -17.73 -2.55 7.46
CA VAL A 56 -18.80 -3.49 7.84
C VAL A 56 -18.24 -4.69 8.63
N SER A 57 -17.03 -5.14 8.30
CA SER A 57 -16.43 -6.35 8.89
C SER A 57 -15.91 -6.16 10.32
N VAL A 58 -15.37 -4.97 10.63
CA VAL A 58 -14.76 -4.69 11.95
C VAL A 58 -15.75 -4.90 13.09
N GLY A 59 -17.03 -4.53 12.91
CA GLY A 59 -18.07 -4.72 13.93
C GLY A 59 -18.34 -6.19 14.30
N ALA A 60 -18.22 -7.11 13.35
CA ALA A 60 -18.46 -8.54 13.58
C ALA A 60 -17.24 -9.26 14.19
N VAL A 61 -16.01 -8.84 13.84
CA VAL A 61 -14.77 -9.51 14.27
C VAL A 61 -14.37 -9.14 15.70
N LEU A 62 -14.68 -7.91 16.15
CA LEU A 62 -14.36 -7.42 17.50
C LEU A 62 -15.05 -8.21 18.63
N ALA A 63 -16.20 -8.83 18.38
CA ALA A 63 -16.97 -9.55 19.40
C ALA A 63 -16.51 -11.00 19.68
N LYS A 64 -15.62 -11.57 18.86
CA LYS A 64 -15.37 -13.03 18.87
C LYS A 64 -13.93 -13.47 19.15
N PHE A 65 -12.89 -12.69 18.80
CA PHE A 65 -11.49 -13.15 18.98
C PHE A 65 -10.50 -12.01 19.29
N PRO A 66 -10.20 -11.75 20.58
CA PRO A 66 -9.19 -10.76 20.96
C PRO A 66 -7.74 -11.23 20.71
N ILE A 67 -7.49 -12.54 20.57
CA ILE A 67 -6.14 -13.11 20.47
C ILE A 67 -5.61 -13.07 19.03
N PHE A 68 -6.49 -13.24 18.03
CA PHE A 68 -6.12 -13.20 16.61
C PHE A 68 -5.64 -11.80 16.16
N PHE A 69 -6.14 -10.74 16.79
CA PHE A 69 -5.76 -9.36 16.50
C PHE A 69 -4.29 -9.04 16.85
N LYS A 70 -3.63 -9.86 17.68
CA LYS A 70 -2.21 -9.69 18.01
C LYS A 70 -1.27 -10.24 16.92
N PHE A 71 -1.66 -11.34 16.27
CA PHE A 71 -0.81 -12.02 15.27
C PHE A 71 -0.94 -11.40 13.87
N LEU A 72 -2.12 -10.87 13.52
CA LEU A 72 -2.38 -10.29 12.21
C LEU A 72 -1.41 -9.14 11.85
N PRO A 73 -1.12 -8.16 12.73
CA PRO A 73 -0.20 -7.07 12.41
C PRO A 73 1.24 -7.54 12.20
N LEU A 74 1.67 -8.57 12.93
CA LEU A 74 3.02 -9.13 12.83
C LEU A 74 3.22 -9.84 11.49
N TYR A 75 2.22 -10.61 11.06
CA TYR A 75 2.21 -11.23 9.73
C TYR A 75 2.22 -10.18 8.60
N VAL A 76 1.39 -9.13 8.72
CA VAL A 76 1.35 -8.03 7.74
C VAL A 76 2.69 -7.30 7.67
N LEU A 77 3.31 -7.00 8.81
CA LEU A 77 4.63 -6.37 8.87
C LEU A 77 5.71 -7.24 8.20
N PHE A 78 5.66 -8.56 8.41
CA PHE A 78 6.63 -9.49 7.84
C PHE A 78 6.57 -9.53 6.30
N ILE A 79 5.37 -9.64 5.71
CA ILE A 79 5.19 -9.60 4.26
C ILE A 79 5.66 -8.26 3.68
N PHE A 80 5.30 -7.16 4.34
CA PHE A 80 5.70 -5.82 3.90
C PHE A 80 7.22 -5.65 3.90
N CYS A 81 7.90 -6.18 4.92
CA CYS A 81 9.35 -6.18 5.01
C CYS A 81 10.00 -7.00 3.89
N ILE A 82 9.48 -8.19 3.58
CA ILE A 82 9.95 -9.01 2.45
C ILE A 82 9.78 -8.26 1.11
N LEU A 83 8.63 -7.61 0.91
CA LEU A 83 8.37 -6.83 -0.30
C LEU A 83 9.33 -5.65 -0.43
N ALA A 84 9.60 -4.95 0.68
CA ALA A 84 10.56 -3.85 0.71
C ALA A 84 11.99 -4.32 0.34
N ILE A 85 12.45 -5.45 0.89
CA ILE A 85 13.77 -6.02 0.57
C ILE A 85 13.84 -6.45 -0.90
N LYS A 86 12.79 -7.11 -1.43
CA LYS A 86 12.74 -7.48 -2.84
C LYS A 86 12.83 -6.27 -3.77
N CYS A 87 12.14 -5.18 -3.42
CA CYS A 87 12.21 -3.93 -4.19
C CYS A 87 13.62 -3.33 -4.15
N PHE A 88 14.30 -3.36 -2.99
CA PHE A 88 15.67 -2.88 -2.86
C PHE A 88 16.69 -3.74 -3.63
N LEU A 89 16.53 -5.06 -3.63
CA LEU A 89 17.41 -5.98 -4.36
C LEU A 89 17.28 -5.80 -5.88
N GLU A 90 16.06 -5.67 -6.38
CA GLU A 90 15.78 -5.46 -7.82
C GLU A 90 16.35 -4.12 -8.32
N ALA A 91 16.31 -3.08 -7.48
CA ALA A 91 16.92 -1.79 -7.78
C ALA A 91 18.45 -1.91 -7.93
N ASN A 92 19.11 -2.67 -7.06
CA ASN A 92 20.56 -2.87 -7.08
C ASN A 92 21.01 -3.70 -8.29
N LEU A 93 20.26 -4.75 -8.62
CA LEU A 93 20.54 -5.65 -9.74
C LEU A 93 20.40 -4.96 -11.12
N THR A 94 19.49 -4.00 -11.23
CA THR A 94 19.32 -3.16 -12.42
C THR A 94 20.55 -2.26 -12.66
N LEU A 95 21.19 -1.74 -11.61
CA LEU A 95 22.38 -0.88 -11.75
C LEU A 95 23.62 -1.65 -12.21
N MET A 96 23.83 -2.88 -11.73
CA MET A 96 24.96 -3.71 -12.18
C MET A 96 24.86 -4.10 -13.67
N LYS A 97 23.65 -4.34 -14.18
CA LYS A 97 23.44 -4.69 -15.59
C LYS A 97 23.67 -3.50 -16.52
N LYS A 98 23.38 -2.28 -16.07
CA LYS A 98 23.59 -1.04 -16.82
C LYS A 98 25.06 -0.59 -16.85
N GLN A 99 25.85 -0.98 -15.85
CA GLN A 99 27.29 -0.68 -15.79
C GLN A 99 28.13 -1.62 -16.67
N LYS A 100 27.58 -2.77 -17.07
CA LYS A 100 28.26 -3.78 -17.90
C LYS A 100 27.88 -3.71 -19.40
N MET A 101 27.07 -2.74 -19.80
CA MET A 101 26.69 -2.46 -21.20
C MET A 101 27.21 -1.10 -21.65
#